data_AF-A0A9E2JZS7-F1
#
_entry.id   AF-A0A9E2JZS7-F1
#
_cell.length_a   1.000
_cell.length_b   1.000
_cell.length_c   1.000
_cell.angle_alpha   90.00
_cell.angle_beta   90.00
_cell.angle_gamma   90.00
#
_symmetry.space_group_name_H-M   'P 1'
#
loop_
_entity.id
_entity.type
_entity.pdbx_description
1 polymer ?
#
loop_
_entity_poly.entity_id
_entity_poly.type
_entity_poly.pdbx_seq_one_letter_code
_entity_poly.pdbx_strand_id
1 'polypeptide(L)'
;LSRNHPSHREPALARGRILFANAPHCRHHFGVLVASDFFRANGWDVQSLLDIDRAGLLQTLHNHAFDFLGLSIGHDGGLEGLVDLVRAARLSSCNPNLRILIGGNIFSLPRSQYDWVGADYVAISAIDAMAYCAPLVHPTSH
;
A
#
# COMPACT_ATOMS: atom_id res chain seq x y z
N LEU A 1 3.42 -45.57 -17.63
CA LEU A 1 3.14 -44.90 -16.33
C LEU A 1 4.10 -43.72 -16.18
N SER A 2 3.77 -42.57 -16.77
CA SER A 2 4.59 -41.35 -16.62
C SER A 2 4.06 -40.53 -15.45
N ARG A 3 4.87 -40.39 -14.40
CA ARG A 3 4.58 -39.54 -13.24
C ARG A 3 4.79 -38.08 -13.65
N ASN A 4 3.70 -37.32 -13.72
CA ASN A 4 3.76 -35.86 -13.73
C ASN A 4 4.36 -35.38 -12.41
N HIS A 5 5.56 -34.80 -12.48
CA HIS A 5 6.08 -33.93 -11.42
C HIS A 5 5.18 -32.69 -11.33
N PRO A 6 4.81 -32.23 -10.12
CA PRO A 6 4.22 -30.90 -9.98
C PRO A 6 5.28 -29.88 -10.38
N SER A 7 5.00 -29.10 -11.42
CA SER A 7 5.78 -27.92 -11.77
C SER A 7 5.70 -26.94 -10.60
N HIS A 8 6.80 -26.82 -9.86
CA HIS A 8 7.01 -25.73 -8.93
C HIS A 8 7.06 -24.45 -9.77
N ARG A 9 5.92 -23.79 -9.96
CA ARG A 9 5.85 -22.49 -10.61
C ARG A 9 6.62 -21.55 -9.70
N GLU A 10 7.85 -21.21 -10.06
CA GLU A 10 8.52 -20.07 -9.43
C GLU A 10 7.54 -18.89 -9.51
N PRO A 11 7.26 -18.19 -8.41
CA PRO A 11 6.38 -17.03 -8.47
C PRO A 11 7.00 -16.09 -9.48
N ALA A 12 6.25 -15.74 -10.53
CA ALA A 12 6.66 -14.69 -11.44
C ALA A 12 7.07 -13.50 -10.57
N LEU A 13 8.34 -13.05 -10.70
CA LEU A 13 8.89 -12.00 -9.84
C LEU A 13 7.94 -10.81 -9.85
N ALA A 14 7.29 -10.57 -8.71
CA ALA A 14 6.30 -9.51 -8.58
C ALA A 14 6.96 -8.17 -8.93
N ARG A 15 6.22 -7.29 -9.59
CA ARG A 15 6.73 -5.97 -9.97
C ARG A 15 7.23 -5.21 -8.75
N GLY A 16 6.48 -5.27 -7.66
CA GLY A 16 6.81 -4.74 -6.34
C GLY A 16 5.85 -5.28 -5.31
N ARG A 17 6.12 -4.93 -4.05
CA ARG A 17 5.30 -5.36 -2.92
C ARG A 17 4.64 -4.16 -2.23
N ILE A 18 3.32 -4.20 -2.10
CA ILE A 18 2.51 -3.13 -1.49
C ILE A 18 1.64 -3.68 -0.36
N LEU A 19 1.61 -2.94 0.74
CA LEU A 19 0.67 -3.13 1.85
C LEU A 19 -0.47 -2.11 1.71
N PHE A 20 -1.71 -2.56 1.58
CA PHE A 20 -2.88 -1.69 1.70
C PHE A 20 -3.52 -1.83 3.08
N ALA A 21 -3.85 -0.71 3.70
CA ALA A 21 -4.58 -0.67 4.96
C ALA A 21 -5.57 0.50 4.99
N ASN A 22 -6.61 0.39 5.80
CA ASN A 22 -7.41 1.57 6.16
C ASN A 22 -6.65 2.38 7.20
N ALA A 23 -6.81 3.70 7.20
CA ALA A 23 -6.43 4.48 8.37
C ALA A 23 -7.25 4.00 9.60
N PRO A 24 -6.67 4.05 10.80
CA PRO A 24 -7.38 3.73 12.03
C PRO A 24 -8.74 4.44 12.09
N HIS A 25 -9.76 3.72 12.58
CA HIS A 25 -11.16 4.17 12.67
C HIS A 25 -11.93 4.31 11.33
N CYS A 26 -11.30 4.05 10.18
CA CYS A 26 -12.00 4.02 8.89
C CYS A 26 -12.56 2.62 8.58
N ARG A 27 -13.89 2.46 8.67
CA ARG A 27 -14.60 1.20 8.35
C ARG A 27 -14.91 1.00 6.86
N HIS A 28 -14.38 1.87 5.99
CA HIS A 28 -14.66 1.84 4.56
C HIS A 28 -13.63 0.96 3.82
N HIS A 29 -13.90 -0.34 3.76
CA HIS A 29 -12.94 -1.32 3.20
C HIS A 29 -12.91 -1.34 1.67
N PHE A 30 -13.95 -0.78 1.03
CA PHE A 30 -14.12 -0.85 -0.42
C PHE A 30 -12.91 -0.30 -1.17
N GLY A 31 -12.36 0.84 -0.74
CA GLY A 31 -11.18 1.45 -1.37
C GLY A 31 -9.95 0.54 -1.33
N VAL A 32 -9.67 -0.07 -0.17
CA VAL A 32 -8.58 -1.05 0.00
C VAL A 32 -8.79 -2.26 -0.89
N LEU A 33 -10.01 -2.81 -0.94
CA LEU A 33 -10.30 -4.00 -1.74
C LEU A 33 -10.13 -3.72 -3.24
N VAL A 34 -10.67 -2.60 -3.75
CA VAL A 34 -10.56 -2.20 -5.16
C VAL A 34 -9.09 -1.95 -5.54
N ALA A 35 -8.35 -1.20 -4.72
CA ALA A 35 -6.93 -0.96 -4.97
C ALA A 35 -6.11 -2.25 -4.93
N SER A 36 -6.41 -3.15 -3.98
CA SER A 36 -5.71 -4.41 -3.84
C SER A 36 -5.94 -5.33 -5.03
N ASP A 37 -7.20 -5.47 -5.48
CA ASP A 37 -7.53 -6.28 -6.66
C ASP A 37 -6.87 -5.72 -7.92
N PHE A 38 -6.94 -4.39 -8.11
CA PHE A 38 -6.32 -3.71 -9.25
C PHE A 38 -4.80 -3.93 -9.29
N PHE A 39 -4.10 -3.80 -8.16
CA PHE A 39 -2.66 -4.04 -8.09
C PHE A 39 -2.29 -5.50 -8.35
N ARG A 40 -3.02 -6.46 -7.76
CA ARG A 40 -2.81 -7.90 -8.01
C ARG A 40 -2.99 -8.25 -9.48
N ALA A 41 -4.05 -7.72 -10.11
CA ALA A 41 -4.32 -7.91 -11.54
C ALA A 41 -3.20 -7.37 -12.44
N ASN A 42 -2.37 -6.45 -11.93
CA ASN A 42 -1.24 -5.86 -12.64
C ASN A 42 0.14 -6.39 -12.16
N GLY A 43 0.18 -7.56 -11.53
CA GLY A 43 1.41 -8.29 -11.22
C GLY A 43 2.17 -7.81 -9.99
N TRP A 44 1.49 -7.16 -9.04
CA TRP A 44 2.07 -6.79 -7.75
C TRP A 44 1.84 -7.87 -6.69
N ASP A 45 2.79 -8.01 -5.77
CA ASP A 45 2.56 -8.72 -4.51
C ASP A 45 1.82 -7.77 -3.56
N VAL A 46 0.61 -8.15 -3.16
CA VAL A 46 -0.29 -7.29 -2.40
C VAL A 46 -0.73 -7.97 -1.12
N GLN A 47 -0.39 -7.34 0.00
CA GLN A 47 -0.99 -7.66 1.30
C GLN A 47 -2.02 -6.60 1.66
N SER A 48 -3.16 -7.03 2.19
CA SER A 48 -4.25 -6.13 2.60
C SER A 48 -4.55 -6.35 4.08
N LEU A 49 -4.56 -5.29 4.88
CA LEU A 49 -4.98 -5.33 6.28
C LEU A 49 -6.33 -4.62 6.41
N LEU A 50 -7.35 -5.40 6.72
CA LEU A 50 -8.70 -4.92 7.03
C LEU A 50 -8.88 -4.97 8.55
N ASP A 51 -9.54 -3.97 9.12
CA ASP A 51 -9.84 -3.90 10.56
C ASP A 51 -8.63 -4.04 11.51
N ILE A 52 -7.42 -3.69 11.04
CA ILE A 52 -6.21 -3.69 11.86
C ILE A 52 -6.13 -2.38 12.64
N ASP A 53 -5.65 -2.45 13.89
CA ASP A 53 -5.28 -1.27 14.64
C ASP A 53 -3.88 -0.75 14.22
N ARG A 54 -3.51 0.40 14.80
CA ARG A 54 -2.20 1.00 14.58
C ARG A 54 -1.06 0.03 14.93
N ALA A 55 -1.17 -0.71 16.03
CA ALA A 55 -0.10 -1.59 16.49
C ALA A 55 0.14 -2.74 15.51
N GLY A 56 -0.91 -3.38 15.02
CA GLY A 56 -0.82 -4.47 14.05
C GLY A 56 -0.28 -4.01 12.69
N LEU A 57 -0.62 -2.79 12.24
CA LEU A 57 -0.03 -2.21 11.04
C LEU A 57 1.49 -2.01 11.20
N LEU A 58 1.92 -1.40 12.29
CA LEU A 58 3.34 -1.16 12.56
C LEU A 58 4.12 -2.47 12.72
N GLN A 59 3.54 -3.47 13.38
CA GLN A 59 4.15 -4.80 13.51
C GLN A 59 4.30 -5.48 12.15
N THR A 60 3.31 -5.32 11.25
CA THR A 60 3.40 -5.86 9.89
C THR A 60 4.55 -5.22 9.12
N LEU A 61 4.68 -3.89 9.18
CA LEU A 61 5.77 -3.15 8.55
C LEU A 61 7.15 -3.51 9.13
N HIS A 62 7.21 -3.85 10.42
CA HIS A 62 8.43 -4.32 11.06
C HIS A 62 8.85 -5.72 10.59
N ASN A 63 7.89 -6.64 10.48
CA ASN A 63 8.16 -8.04 10.16
C ASN A 63 8.35 -8.30 8.66
N HIS A 64 7.86 -7.42 7.80
CA HIS A 64 7.75 -7.65 6.38
C HIS A 64 8.16 -6.42 5.57
N ALA A 65 9.11 -6.59 4.64
CA ALA A 65 9.53 -5.52 3.75
C ALA A 65 8.46 -5.28 2.67
N PHE A 66 8.08 -4.02 2.49
CA PHE A 66 7.21 -3.53 1.42
C PHE A 66 7.90 -2.37 0.72
N ASP A 67 7.69 -2.24 -0.59
CA ASP A 67 8.13 -1.06 -1.34
C ASP A 67 7.18 0.11 -1.08
N PHE A 68 5.88 -0.20 -0.91
CA PHE A 68 4.83 0.78 -0.72
C PHE A 68 3.87 0.43 0.43
N LEU A 69 3.39 1.46 1.11
CA LEU A 69 2.23 1.43 1.98
C LEU A 69 1.15 2.34 1.39
N GLY A 70 -0.03 1.79 1.08
CA GLY A 70 -1.20 2.54 0.67
C GLY A 70 -2.22 2.65 1.81
N LEU A 71 -2.46 3.85 2.31
CA LEU A 71 -3.48 4.13 3.33
C LEU A 71 -4.76 4.67 2.68
N SER A 72 -5.88 4.03 2.97
CA SER A 72 -7.22 4.46 2.53
C SER A 72 -7.95 5.21 3.65
N ILE A 73 -8.41 6.44 3.34
CA ILE A 73 -9.13 7.33 4.26
C ILE A 73 -10.45 7.77 3.62
N GLY A 74 -11.57 7.40 4.25
CA GLY A 74 -12.91 7.60 3.70
C GLY A 74 -13.77 8.66 4.38
N HIS A 75 -13.25 9.31 5.42
CA HIS A 75 -13.95 10.37 6.16
C HIS A 75 -12.94 11.25 6.92
N ASP A 76 -13.33 12.47 7.27
CA ASP A 76 -12.45 13.48 7.88
C ASP A 76 -11.83 13.03 9.22
N GLY A 77 -12.57 12.26 10.02
CA GLY A 77 -12.06 11.68 11.27
C GLY A 77 -10.84 10.77 11.08
N GLY A 78 -10.65 10.20 9.88
CA GLY A 78 -9.46 9.41 9.55
C GLY A 78 -8.21 10.24 9.25
N LEU A 79 -8.31 11.57 9.22
CA LEU A 79 -7.15 12.47 9.18
C LEU A 79 -6.52 12.67 10.56
N GLU A 80 -7.29 12.46 11.64
CA GLU A 80 -6.80 12.57 13.00
C GLU A 80 -5.71 11.52 13.25
N GLY A 81 -4.52 11.97 13.70
CA GLY A 81 -3.37 11.11 13.94
C GLY A 81 -2.70 10.55 12.68
N LEU A 82 -3.12 10.95 11.47
CA LEU A 82 -2.54 10.44 10.22
C LEU A 82 -1.06 10.81 10.07
N VAL A 83 -0.67 12.04 10.44
CA VAL A 83 0.75 12.48 10.44
C VAL A 83 1.60 11.57 11.32
N ASP A 84 1.13 11.30 12.54
CA ASP A 84 1.85 10.43 13.47
C ASP A 84 1.88 8.99 13.00
N LEU A 85 0.84 8.53 12.29
CA LEU A 85 0.81 7.21 11.68
C LEU A 85 1.83 7.08 10.56
N VAL A 86 1.87 8.05 9.64
CA VAL A 86 2.84 8.09 8.53
C VAL A 86 4.26 8.09 9.08
N ARG A 87 4.55 8.92 10.10
CA ARG A 87 5.87 8.95 10.76
C ARG A 87 6.22 7.61 11.39
N ALA A 88 5.31 7.01 12.18
CA ALA A 88 5.57 5.74 12.83
C ALA A 88 5.72 4.59 11.83
N ALA A 89 4.95 4.57 10.74
CA ALA A 89 5.06 3.59 9.68
C ALA A 89 6.47 3.57 9.07
N ARG A 90 7.05 4.75 8.79
CA ARG A 90 8.43 4.85 8.30
C ARG A 90 9.44 4.34 9.33
N LEU A 91 9.30 4.72 10.60
CA LEU A 91 10.22 4.31 11.67
C LEU A 91 10.14 2.82 11.98
N SER A 92 8.96 2.21 11.87
CA SER A 92 8.75 0.79 12.15
C SER A 92 9.11 -0.11 10.96
N SER A 93 9.12 0.41 9.73
CA SER A 93 9.38 -0.41 8.56
C SER A 93 10.80 -0.98 8.57
N CYS A 94 10.92 -2.27 8.25
CA CYS A 94 12.22 -2.88 8.00
C CYS A 94 12.80 -2.53 6.61
N ASN A 95 12.01 -1.89 5.74
CA ASN A 95 12.51 -1.28 4.51
C ASN A 95 12.69 0.24 4.70
N PRO A 96 13.93 0.76 4.78
CA PRO A 96 14.17 2.20 4.96
C PRO A 96 13.71 3.04 3.76
N ASN A 97 13.47 2.41 2.61
CA ASN A 97 13.00 3.06 1.39
C ASN A 97 11.47 2.98 1.21
N LEU A 98 10.72 2.59 2.25
CA LEU A 98 9.26 2.50 2.20
C LEU A 98 8.65 3.82 1.73
N ARG A 99 7.86 3.75 0.66
CA ARG A 99 7.06 4.88 0.17
C ARG A 99 5.62 4.77 0.64
N ILE A 100 5.05 5.88 1.07
CA ILE A 100 3.70 5.94 1.64
C ILE A 100 2.79 6.75 0.72
N LEU A 101 1.71 6.13 0.27
CA LEU A 101 0.62 6.77 -0.44
C LEU A 101 -0.58 6.89 0.49
N ILE A 102 -1.28 8.02 0.41
CA ILE A 102 -2.61 8.19 0.99
C ILE A 102 -3.64 8.34 -0.12
N GLY A 103 -4.86 7.87 0.10
CA GLY A 103 -5.94 7.98 -0.88
C GLY A 103 -7.30 7.73 -0.24
N GLY A 104 -8.36 7.85 -1.04
CA GLY A 104 -9.74 7.75 -0.59
C GLY A 104 -10.55 9.01 -0.92
N ASN A 105 -11.85 8.99 -0.63
CA ASN A 105 -12.81 9.96 -1.16
C ASN A 105 -12.60 11.41 -0.68
N ILE A 106 -11.89 11.60 0.44
CA ILE A 106 -11.63 12.92 1.01
C ILE A 106 -10.49 13.67 0.30
N PHE A 107 -9.70 12.96 -0.51
CA PHE A 107 -8.57 13.53 -1.23
C PHE A 107 -8.97 14.00 -2.62
N SER A 108 -8.56 15.21 -2.95
CA SER A 108 -8.85 15.86 -4.24
C SER A 108 -7.65 16.65 -4.74
N LEU A 109 -7.73 17.18 -5.97
CA LEU A 109 -6.71 18.10 -6.47
C LEU A 109 -6.98 19.53 -5.99
N PRO A 110 -5.94 20.34 -5.76
CA PRO A 110 -4.51 20.03 -5.91
C PRO A 110 -3.94 19.20 -4.75
N ARG A 111 -2.97 18.32 -5.01
CA ARG A 111 -2.37 17.44 -3.97
C ARG A 111 -1.66 18.21 -2.85
N SER A 112 -1.14 19.41 -3.17
CA SER A 112 -0.38 20.25 -2.25
C SER A 112 -1.16 20.65 -0.99
N GLN A 113 -2.49 20.63 -1.03
CA GLN A 113 -3.31 20.89 0.15
C GLN A 113 -3.14 19.84 1.27
N TYR A 114 -2.51 18.70 0.97
CA TYR A 114 -2.26 17.62 1.92
C TYR A 114 -0.78 17.40 2.24
N ASP A 115 0.12 18.30 1.83
CA ASP A 115 1.57 18.18 2.07
C ASP A 115 1.91 18.04 3.57
N TRP A 116 1.07 18.63 4.43
CA TRP A 116 1.18 18.54 5.88
C TRP A 116 1.10 17.11 6.43
N VAL A 117 0.56 16.14 5.65
CA VAL A 117 0.48 14.73 6.05
C VAL A 117 1.85 14.04 6.02
N GLY A 118 2.78 14.48 5.16
CA GLY A 118 4.10 13.86 5.00
C GLY A 118 4.10 12.52 4.25
N ALA A 119 3.02 12.20 3.54
CA ALA A 119 2.98 11.09 2.59
C ALA A 119 3.78 11.43 1.32
N ASP A 120 4.30 10.43 0.62
CA ASP A 120 5.05 10.64 -0.61
C ASP A 120 4.12 10.89 -1.82
N TYR A 121 2.86 10.47 -1.72
CA TYR A 121 1.86 10.72 -2.76
C TYR A 121 0.43 10.72 -2.22
N VAL A 122 -0.41 11.54 -2.86
CA VAL A 122 -1.86 11.55 -2.66
C VAL A 122 -2.52 10.96 -3.89
N ALA A 123 -3.02 9.73 -3.78
CA ALA A 123 -3.71 9.04 -4.85
C ALA A 123 -5.20 9.42 -4.88
N ILE A 124 -5.68 9.87 -6.04
CA ILE A 124 -7.11 10.15 -6.27
C ILE A 124 -7.87 8.94 -6.86
N SER A 125 -7.16 7.87 -7.23
CA SER A 125 -7.74 6.61 -7.70
C SER A 125 -6.70 5.48 -7.64
N ALA A 126 -7.15 4.22 -7.79
CA ALA A 126 -6.23 3.07 -7.90
C ALA A 126 -5.32 3.14 -9.13
N ILE A 127 -5.82 3.70 -10.24
CA ILE A 127 -5.06 3.91 -11.47
C ILE A 127 -3.96 4.95 -11.23
N ASP A 128 -4.29 6.06 -10.57
CA ASP A 128 -3.36 7.12 -10.21
C ASP A 128 -2.28 6.62 -9.23
N ALA A 129 -2.67 5.84 -8.23
CA ALA A 129 -1.73 5.17 -7.32
C ALA A 129 -0.75 4.27 -8.08
N MET A 130 -1.24 3.46 -9.02
CA MET A 130 -0.40 2.56 -9.80
C MET A 130 0.56 3.31 -10.72
N ALA A 131 0.10 4.39 -11.36
CA ALA A 131 0.93 5.22 -12.21
C ALA A 131 2.11 5.83 -11.44
N TYR A 132 1.90 6.18 -10.17
CA TYR A 132 2.98 6.63 -9.28
C TYR A 132 3.92 5.49 -8.88
N CYS A 133 3.40 4.30 -8.56
CA CYS A 133 4.24 3.18 -8.10
C CYS A 133 5.06 2.53 -9.22
N ALA A 134 4.54 2.43 -10.44
CA ALA A 134 5.10 1.65 -11.53
C ALA A 134 6.54 2.04 -11.98
N PRO A 135 6.95 3.31 -12.02
CA PRO A 135 8.31 3.69 -12.46
C PRO A 135 9.43 3.36 -11.47
N LEU A 136 9.08 3.00 -10.24
CA LEU A 136 9.99 2.99 -9.09
C LEU A 136 10.45 1.59 -8.69
N VAL A 137 9.94 0.59 -9.39
CA VAL A 137 10.29 -0.80 -9.19
C VAL A 137 11.20 -1.23 -10.32
N HIS A 138 12.39 -1.69 -9.94
CA HIS A 138 13.45 -2.02 -10.87
C HIS A 138 12.95 -3.07 -11.88
N PRO A 139 13.19 -2.90 -13.19
CA PRO A 139 13.00 -3.98 -14.14
C PRO A 139 13.93 -5.11 -13.72
N THR A 140 13.35 -6.28 -13.49
CA THR A 140 14.08 -7.54 -13.30
C THR A 140 15.01 -7.69 -14.50
N SER A 141 16.33 -7.57 -14.28
CA SER A 141 17.31 -7.81 -15.32
C SER A 141 17.17 -9.26 -15.76
N HIS A 142 16.92 -9.44 -17.06
CA HIS A 142 16.92 -10.72 -17.77
C HIS A 142 18.31 -11.37 -17.75
#